data_AF-A0A517SDU2-F1
#
_entry.id   AF-A0A517SDU2-F1
#
_cell.length_a   1.000
_cell.length_b   1.000
_cell.length_c   1.000
_cell.angle_alpha   90.00
_cell.angle_beta   90.00
_cell.angle_gamma   90.00
#
_symmetry.space_group_name_H-M   'P 1'
#
loop_
_entity.id
_entity.type
_entity.pdbx_description
1 polymer ?
#
loop_
_entity_poly.entity_id
_entity_poly.type
_entity_poly.pdbx_seq_one_letter_code
_entity_poly.pdbx_strand_id
1 'polypeptide(L)'
;MEKWWIEAQLRDGGRCVYCGLDLYATFGLYYSTQGDHLIPRSTLRQPELADVLRNHDVFRGGPVRYNSVSNCVTTCVFCNQHKGKALPDGWERMTREELIDWNRRELATVRSSHEREYERRVAVLASRQQPS
;
A
#
# COMPACT_ATOMS: atom_id res chain seq x y z
N MET A 1 15.59 9.60 7.70
CA MET A 1 14.19 9.30 7.34
C MET A 1 13.60 10.56 6.73
N GLU A 2 13.05 10.47 5.52
CA GLU A 2 12.60 11.66 4.78
C GLU A 2 11.32 12.26 5.41
N LYS A 3 11.24 13.60 5.46
CA LYS A 3 10.17 14.33 6.18
C LYS A 3 8.75 13.93 5.74
N TRP A 4 8.53 13.74 4.44
CA TRP A 4 7.22 13.38 3.89
C TRP A 4 6.74 11.99 4.30
N TRP A 5 7.64 11.07 4.66
CA TRP A 5 7.29 9.73 5.13
C TRP A 5 6.69 9.78 6.54
N ILE A 6 7.30 10.58 7.42
CA ILE A 6 6.80 10.83 8.78
C ILE A 6 5.45 11.55 8.70
N GLU A 7 5.32 12.56 7.84
CA GLU A 7 4.06 13.29 7.65
C GLU A 7 2.93 12.40 7.12
N ALA A 8 3.23 11.47 6.21
CA ALA A 8 2.26 10.47 5.74
C ALA A 8 1.80 9.55 6.89
N GLN A 9 2.71 9.12 7.76
CA GLN A 9 2.38 8.31 8.94
C GLN A 9 1.51 9.03 9.96
N LEU A 10 1.81 10.31 10.21
CA LEU A 10 1.00 11.15 11.07
C LEU A 10 -0.41 11.34 10.48
N ARG A 11 -0.52 11.59 9.16
CA ARG A 11 -1.81 11.70 8.48
C ARG A 11 -2.61 10.40 8.56
N ASP A 12 -1.96 9.26 8.35
CA ASP A 12 -2.63 7.95 8.33
C ASP A 12 -2.84 7.36 9.74
N GLY A 13 -2.44 8.10 10.79
CA GLY A 13 -2.63 7.71 12.18
C GLY A 13 -1.88 6.45 12.58
N GLY A 14 -0.74 6.15 11.94
CA GLY A 14 0.04 4.93 12.20
C GLY A 14 -0.65 3.63 11.78
N ARG A 15 -1.72 3.71 10.97
CA ARG A 15 -2.45 2.53 10.47
C ARG A 15 -2.09 2.23 9.02
N CYS A 16 -2.11 0.95 8.66
CA CYS A 16 -2.07 0.56 7.26
C CYS A 16 -3.32 1.09 6.55
N VAL A 17 -3.16 1.97 5.56
CA VAL A 17 -4.30 2.56 4.85
C VAL A 17 -5.16 1.52 4.13
N TYR A 18 -4.57 0.38 3.76
CA TYR A 18 -5.27 -0.64 3.00
C TYR A 18 -6.06 -1.59 3.90
N CYS A 19 -5.44 -2.14 4.95
CA CYS A 19 -6.09 -3.15 5.78
C CYS A 19 -6.46 -2.69 7.20
N GLY A 20 -6.19 -1.43 7.56
CA GLY A 20 -6.52 -0.85 8.87
C GLY A 20 -5.69 -1.36 10.05
N LEU A 21 -4.71 -2.24 9.81
CA LEU A 21 -3.81 -2.78 10.84
C LEU A 21 -3.13 -1.62 11.56
N ASP A 22 -3.24 -1.60 12.88
CA ASP A 22 -2.51 -0.67 13.74
C ASP A 22 -1.04 -1.08 13.79
N LEU A 23 -0.19 -0.28 13.14
CA LEU A 23 1.23 -0.59 13.03
C LEU A 23 2.01 -0.16 14.26
N TYR A 24 1.42 0.64 15.15
CA TYR A 24 2.07 1.10 16.38
C TYR A 24 1.65 0.30 17.61
N ALA A 25 0.75 -0.68 17.43
CA ALA A 25 0.28 -1.56 18.51
C ALA A 25 1.42 -2.36 19.18
N THR A 26 2.49 -2.69 18.46
CA THR A 26 3.68 -3.35 19.02
C THR A 26 4.96 -2.82 18.38
N PHE A 27 6.09 -2.95 19.07
CA PHE A 27 7.39 -2.57 18.51
C PHE A 27 7.73 -3.35 17.22
N GLY A 28 7.36 -4.62 17.15
CA GLY A 28 7.58 -5.43 15.95
C GLY A 28 6.77 -4.94 14.75
N LEU A 29 5.50 -4.58 14.96
CA LEU A 29 4.68 -3.97 13.91
C LEU A 29 5.22 -2.59 13.51
N TYR A 30 5.67 -1.79 14.47
CA TYR A 30 6.24 -0.47 14.23
C TYR A 30 7.47 -0.58 13.34
N TYR A 31 8.39 -1.49 13.68
CA TYR A 31 9.61 -1.72 12.91
C TYR A 31 9.34 -2.29 11.51
N SER A 32 8.18 -2.93 11.32
CA SER A 32 7.74 -3.46 10.03
C SER A 32 6.97 -2.44 9.17
N THR A 33 6.72 -1.23 9.68
CA THR A 33 5.96 -0.19 8.95
C THR A 33 6.64 0.16 7.63
N GLN A 34 5.87 0.18 6.55
CA GLN A 34 6.33 0.51 5.21
C GLN A 34 5.65 1.79 4.69
N GLY A 35 6.36 2.51 3.82
CA GLY A 35 5.75 3.51 2.95
C GLY A 35 5.50 2.92 1.58
N ASP A 36 4.30 3.15 1.03
CA ASP A 36 3.98 2.84 -0.36
C ASP A 36 3.61 4.14 -1.11
N HIS A 37 3.71 4.10 -2.43
CA HIS A 37 3.29 5.16 -3.33
C HIS A 37 2.02 4.71 -4.06
N LEU A 38 0.92 5.45 -3.95
CA LEU A 38 -0.32 5.12 -4.65
C LEU A 38 -0.09 4.99 -6.15
N ILE A 39 0.55 6.00 -6.73
CA ILE A 39 1.04 6.00 -8.10
C ILE A 39 2.47 5.44 -8.10
N PRO A 40 2.71 4.25 -8.69
CA PRO A 40 4.01 3.59 -8.63
C PRO A 40 5.04 4.28 -9.53
N ARG A 41 6.32 4.14 -9.17
CA ARG A 41 7.44 4.71 -9.93
C ARG A 41 7.48 4.27 -11.39
N SER A 42 6.95 3.08 -11.71
CA SER A 42 6.88 2.57 -13.08
C SER A 42 6.07 3.49 -13.99
N THR A 43 5.05 4.17 -13.46
CA THR A 43 4.23 5.13 -14.21
C THR A 43 5.06 6.35 -14.64
N LEU A 44 6.09 6.73 -13.87
CA LEU A 44 7.02 7.81 -14.23
C LEU A 44 7.92 7.47 -15.43
N ARG A 45 7.96 6.20 -15.87
CA ARG A 45 8.77 5.77 -17.02
C ARG A 45 8.03 5.92 -18.35
N GLN A 46 6.74 6.22 -18.32
CA GLN A 46 5.94 6.52 -19.51
C GLN A 46 6.19 7.99 -19.88
N PRO A 47 6.89 8.28 -21.00
CA PRO A 47 7.31 9.64 -21.34
C PRO A 47 6.16 10.67 -21.36
N GLU A 48 4.99 10.24 -21.82
CA GLU A 48 3.74 10.99 -21.92
C GLU A 48 3.13 11.36 -20.55
N LEU A 49 3.40 10.58 -19.51
CA LEU A 49 2.94 10.83 -18.14
C LEU A 49 4.04 11.42 -17.26
N ALA A 50 5.30 11.27 -17.66
CA ALA A 50 6.44 11.69 -16.84
C ALA A 50 6.44 13.20 -16.60
N ASP A 51 6.02 14.01 -17.58
CA ASP A 51 5.89 15.47 -17.38
C ASP A 51 4.63 15.85 -16.60
N VAL A 52 3.53 15.12 -16.75
CA VAL A 52 2.32 15.29 -15.92
C VAL A 52 2.64 14.98 -14.45
N LEU A 53 3.39 13.93 -14.18
CA LEU A 53 3.73 13.50 -12.82
C LEU A 53 4.89 14.30 -12.19
N ARG A 54 5.74 14.93 -13.00
CA ARG A 54 6.83 15.80 -12.52
C ARG A 54 6.35 17.23 -12.27
N ASN A 55 5.39 17.71 -13.05
CA ASN A 55 5.04 19.13 -13.12
C ASN A 55 3.53 19.45 -12.97
N HIS A 56 2.63 18.46 -12.94
CA HIS A 56 1.19 18.67 -12.89
C HIS A 56 0.45 17.87 -11.79
N ASP A 57 -0.75 18.35 -11.48
CA ASP A 57 -1.62 17.88 -10.40
C ASP A 57 -2.34 16.60 -10.81
N VAL A 58 -2.06 15.49 -10.14
CA VAL A 58 -2.65 14.18 -10.49
C VAL A 58 -3.78 13.79 -9.55
N PHE A 59 -3.84 14.41 -8.36
CA PHE A 59 -5.00 14.37 -7.50
C PHE A 59 -5.74 15.70 -7.64
N ARG A 60 -7.08 15.69 -7.69
CA ARG A 60 -7.90 16.92 -7.65
C ARG A 60 -7.48 17.76 -6.42
N GLY A 61 -6.67 18.80 -6.61
CA GLY A 61 -6.32 19.75 -5.52
C GLY A 61 -4.87 20.24 -5.37
N GLY A 62 -3.92 19.96 -6.29
CA GLY A 62 -2.58 20.60 -6.27
C GLY A 62 -1.40 19.65 -6.53
N PRO A 63 -0.14 20.14 -6.49
CA PRO A 63 1.01 19.46 -7.09
C PRO A 63 1.42 18.18 -6.36
N VAL A 64 1.39 17.05 -7.05
CA VAL A 64 1.75 15.73 -6.51
C VAL A 64 3.17 15.39 -6.89
N ARG A 65 4.13 15.67 -6.00
CA ARG A 65 5.49 15.12 -6.17
C ARG A 65 5.45 13.61 -5.93
N TYR A 66 6.22 12.82 -6.68
CA TYR A 66 6.28 11.37 -6.46
C TYR A 66 6.57 11.04 -4.99
N ASN A 67 7.58 11.68 -4.41
CA ASN A 67 7.88 11.68 -2.97
C ASN A 67 7.15 12.83 -2.27
N SER A 68 5.83 12.73 -2.18
CA SER A 68 4.98 13.66 -1.44
C SER A 68 4.11 12.93 -0.44
N VAL A 69 3.65 13.68 0.55
CA VAL A 69 2.61 13.21 1.47
C VAL A 69 1.37 12.77 0.67
N SER A 70 0.95 13.49 -0.37
CA SER A 70 -0.23 13.16 -1.19
C SER A 70 -0.14 11.82 -1.93
N ASN A 71 1.04 11.41 -2.41
CA ASN A 71 1.21 10.13 -3.10
C ASN A 71 1.64 9.00 -2.15
N CYS A 72 2.25 9.32 -1.01
CA CYS A 72 2.69 8.33 -0.05
C CYS A 72 1.54 7.89 0.88
N VAL A 73 1.55 6.62 1.26
CA VAL A 73 0.68 6.02 2.27
C VAL A 73 1.49 5.18 3.27
N THR A 74 0.95 5.05 4.47
CA THR A 74 1.42 4.13 5.50
C THR A 74 0.83 2.75 5.28
N THR A 75 1.67 1.72 5.33
CA THR A 75 1.28 0.35 4.98
C THR A 75 1.96 -0.69 5.84
N CYS A 76 1.30 -1.85 6.01
CA CYS A 76 1.97 -3.04 6.52
C CYS A 76 2.82 -3.68 5.42
N VAL A 77 3.80 -4.50 5.81
CA VAL A 77 4.67 -5.26 4.88
C VAL A 77 3.87 -6.02 3.84
N PHE A 78 2.83 -6.75 4.28
CA PHE A 78 2.01 -7.56 3.38
C PHE A 78 1.38 -6.70 2.28
N CYS A 79 0.66 -5.65 2.65
CA CYS A 79 -0.04 -4.83 1.65
C CYS A 79 0.95 -4.12 0.72
N ASN A 80 2.09 -3.65 1.22
CA ASN A 80 3.12 -3.04 0.38
C ASN A 80 3.67 -4.02 -0.68
N GLN A 81 3.93 -5.26 -0.29
CA GLN A 81 4.45 -6.29 -1.19
C GLN A 81 3.42 -6.75 -2.23
N HIS A 82 2.13 -6.74 -1.87
CA HIS A 82 1.08 -7.39 -2.65
C HIS A 82 0.10 -6.46 -3.37
N LYS A 83 0.12 -5.15 -3.11
CA LYS A 83 -0.76 -4.17 -3.79
C LYS A 83 -0.66 -4.24 -5.32
N GLY A 84 0.50 -4.66 -5.82
CA GLY A 84 0.79 -4.65 -7.24
C GLY A 84 1.26 -3.27 -7.72
N LYS A 85 1.55 -3.19 -9.02
CA LYS A 85 2.06 -1.98 -9.69
C LYS A 85 1.11 -1.47 -10.77
N ALA A 86 -0.06 -2.09 -10.92
CA ALA A 86 -1.08 -1.67 -11.86
C ALA A 86 -1.86 -0.49 -11.29
N LEU A 87 -2.42 0.30 -12.20
CA LEU A 87 -3.39 1.35 -11.91
C LEU A 87 -4.67 1.03 -12.69
N PRO A 88 -5.86 1.42 -12.20
CA PRO A 88 -7.08 1.29 -12.98
C PRO A 88 -7.07 2.21 -14.20
N ASP A 89 -7.86 1.88 -15.21
CA ASP A 89 -8.07 2.77 -16.35
C ASP A 89 -8.67 4.11 -15.88
N GLY A 90 -8.13 5.23 -16.39
CA GLY A 90 -8.57 6.58 -16.02
C GLY A 90 -8.18 7.03 -14.61
N TRP A 91 -7.19 6.36 -13.99
CA TRP A 91 -6.66 6.69 -12.66
C TRP A 91 -6.24 8.16 -12.51
N GLU A 92 -5.87 8.84 -13.59
CA GLU A 92 -5.48 10.24 -13.62
C GLU A 92 -6.61 11.19 -13.18
N ARG A 93 -7.86 10.70 -13.20
CA ARG A 93 -9.04 11.45 -12.78
C ARG A 93 -9.53 11.07 -11.39
N MET A 94 -8.92 10.04 -10.79
CA MET A 94 -9.27 9.53 -9.48
C MET A 94 -8.64 10.37 -8.38
N THR A 95 -9.40 10.57 -7.33
CA THR A 95 -8.92 11.07 -6.05
C THR A 95 -7.99 10.06 -5.40
N ARG A 96 -7.26 10.55 -4.39
CA ARG A 96 -6.40 9.72 -3.55
C ARG A 96 -7.20 8.59 -2.90
N GLU A 97 -8.38 8.91 -2.38
CA GLU A 97 -9.27 8.00 -1.68
C GLU A 97 -9.80 6.92 -2.63
N GLU A 98 -10.19 7.30 -3.85
CA GLU A 98 -10.63 6.34 -4.88
C GLU A 98 -9.50 5.37 -5.26
N LEU A 99 -8.25 5.83 -5.36
CA LEU A 99 -7.11 4.93 -5.59
C LEU A 99 -6.85 4.02 -4.39
N ILE A 100 -6.98 4.51 -3.15
CA ILE A 100 -6.87 3.68 -1.95
C ILE A 100 -7.93 2.58 -1.99
N ASP A 101 -9.18 2.93 -2.29
CA ASP A 101 -10.29 1.97 -2.33
C ASP A 101 -10.14 0.94 -3.45
N TRP A 102 -9.63 1.35 -4.61
CA TRP A 102 -9.27 0.40 -5.65
C TRP A 102 -8.19 -0.57 -5.18
N ASN A 103 -7.10 -0.08 -4.58
CA ASN A 103 -6.03 -0.93 -4.05
C ASN A 103 -6.52 -1.87 -2.93
N ARG A 104 -7.47 -1.42 -2.09
CA ARG A 104 -8.12 -2.27 -1.07
C ARG A 104 -8.84 -3.46 -1.70
N ARG A 105 -9.57 -3.24 -2.80
CA ARG A 105 -10.28 -4.31 -3.52
C ARG A 105 -9.31 -5.32 -4.11
N GLU A 106 -8.26 -4.86 -4.78
CA GLU A 106 -7.23 -5.73 -5.34
C GLU A 106 -6.53 -6.57 -4.26
N LEU A 107 -6.16 -5.92 -3.14
CA LEU A 107 -5.53 -6.57 -2.00
C LEU A 107 -6.43 -7.57 -1.29
N ALA A 108 -7.75 -7.34 -1.24
CA ALA A 108 -8.68 -8.27 -0.61
C ALA A 108 -8.64 -9.65 -1.27
N THR A 109 -8.58 -9.69 -2.60
CA THR A 109 -8.45 -10.93 -3.38
C THR A 109 -7.14 -11.65 -3.06
N VAL A 110 -6.02 -10.91 -3.06
CA VAL A 110 -4.69 -11.48 -2.77
C VAL A 110 -4.60 -11.98 -1.33
N ARG A 111 -5.13 -11.22 -0.37
CA ARG A 111 -5.15 -11.58 1.04
C ARG A 111 -5.93 -12.86 1.28
N SER A 112 -7.13 -12.98 0.72
CA SER A 112 -7.96 -14.18 0.85
C SER A 112 -7.22 -15.43 0.35
N SER A 113 -6.40 -15.31 -0.70
CA SER A 113 -5.56 -16.41 -1.19
C SER A 113 -4.45 -16.79 -0.20
N HIS A 114 -3.76 -15.80 0.38
CA HIS A 114 -2.69 -16.02 1.34
C HIS A 114 -3.20 -16.56 2.68
N GLU A 115 -4.37 -16.12 3.15
CA GLU A 115 -5.01 -16.65 4.35
C GLU A 115 -5.31 -18.15 4.19
N ARG A 116 -5.90 -18.56 3.06
CA ARG A 116 -6.13 -19.98 2.77
C ARG A 116 -4.84 -20.80 2.73
N GLU A 117 -3.78 -20.25 2.13
CA GLU A 117 -2.47 -20.92 2.10
C GLU A 117 -1.85 -21.03 3.50
N TYR A 118 -1.97 -19.98 4.32
CA TYR A 118 -1.54 -20.00 5.71
C TYR A 118 -2.29 -21.08 6.51
N GLU A 119 -3.62 -21.10 6.45
CA GLU A 119 -4.46 -22.10 7.11
C GLU A 119 -4.06 -23.52 6.73
N ARG A 120 -3.83 -23.75 5.42
CA ARG A 120 -3.35 -25.05 4.91
C ARG A 120 -2.00 -25.44 5.53
N ARG A 121 -1.04 -24.52 5.59
CA ARG A 121 0.30 -24.77 6.17
C ARG A 121 0.21 -25.06 7.66
N VAL A 122 -0.57 -24.28 8.40
CA VAL A 122 -0.81 -24.50 9.83
C VAL A 122 -1.42 -25.88 10.08
N ALA A 123 -2.44 -26.27 9.29
CA ALA A 123 -3.07 -27.58 9.43
C ALA A 123 -2.08 -28.73 9.20
N VAL A 124 -1.21 -28.64 8.18
CA VAL A 124 -0.16 -29.64 7.92
C VAL A 124 0.87 -29.72 9.05
N LEU A 125 1.26 -28.58 9.61
CA LEU A 125 2.21 -28.57 10.74
C LEU A 125 1.59 -29.16 12.00
N ALA A 126 0.33 -28.82 12.29
CA ALA A 126 -0.41 -29.36 13.43
C ALA A 126 -0.59 -30.89 13.31
N SER A 127 -0.91 -31.41 12.12
CA SER A 127 -1.08 -32.85 11.92
C SER A 127 0.21 -33.66 12.05
N ARG A 128 1.38 -33.03 11.81
CA ARG A 128 2.70 -33.65 11.98
C ARG A 128 3.18 -33.69 13.44
N GLN A 129 2.54 -32.91 14.31
CA GLN A 129 2.89 -32.81 15.73
C GLN A 129 2.02 -33.67 16.63
N GLN A 130 1.04 -34.41 16.09
CA GLN A 130 0.27 -35.36 16.88
C GLN A 130 1.11 -36.64 17.13
N PRO A 131 1.43 -36.97 18.39
CA PRO A 131 2.13 -38.22 18.71
C PRO A 131 1.23 -39.43 18.38
N SER A 132 1.86 -40.47 17.84
CA SER A 132 1.26 -41.79 17.59
C SER A 132 0.70 -42.43 18.85
#